data_AF-A0A0B8NL08-F1
#
_entry.id   AF-A0A0B8NL08-F1
#
_cell.length_a   1.000
_cell.length_b   1.000
_cell.length_c   1.000
_cell.angle_alpha   90.00
_cell.angle_beta   90.00
_cell.angle_gamma   90.00
#
_symmetry.space_group_name_H-M   'P 1'
#
loop_
_entity.id
_entity.type
_entity.pdbx_description
1 polymer ?
#
loop_
_entity_poly.entity_id
_entity_poly.type
_entity_poly.pdbx_seq_one_letter_code
_entity_poly.pdbx_strand_id
1 'polypeptide(L)' 'MELINGDNGAWGCTFVGYCSEVCPKNVDPAAAVNQGKIESSKDFVIAMLKPEDA' A
#
# COMPACT_ATOMS: atom_id res chain seq x y z
N MET A 1 -8.64 3.40 -4.92
CA MET A 1 -7.66 2.67 -4.08
C MET A 1 -8.31 1.63 -3.16
N GLU A 2 -9.59 1.27 -3.37
CA GLU A 2 -10.40 0.45 -2.45
C GLU A 2 -9.71 -0.85 -1.99
N LEU A 3 -9.19 -1.67 -2.90
CA LEU A 3 -8.51 -2.93 -2.57
C LEU A 3 -7.22 -2.72 -1.74
N ILE A 4 -6.46 -1.67 -2.03
CA ILE A 4 -5.18 -1.40 -1.33
C ILE A 4 -5.43 -0.80 0.06
N ASN A 5 -6.47 0.03 0.20
CA ASN A 5 -6.81 0.72 1.44
C ASN A 5 -7.52 -0.17 2.47
N GLY A 6 -8.12 -1.28 2.05
CA GLY A 6 -8.82 -2.19 2.97
C GLY A 6 -7.89 -2.86 3.98
N ASP A 7 -8.47 -3.42 5.05
CA ASP A 7 -7.74 -4.05 6.15
C ASP A 7 -6.85 -5.23 5.70
N ASN A 8 -7.28 -5.95 4.66
CA ASN A 8 -6.52 -7.04 4.03
C ASN A 8 -5.70 -6.57 2.81
N GLY A 9 -5.57 -5.25 2.60
CA GLY A 9 -4.79 -4.63 1.55
C GLY A 9 -3.31 -4.48 1.93
N ALA A 10 -2.70 -3.35 1.58
CA ALA A 10 -1.26 -3.14 1.81
C ALA A 10 -0.87 -3.08 3.30
N TRP A 11 -1.83 -2.77 4.19
CA TRP A 11 -1.62 -2.61 5.62
C TRP A 11 -1.47 -3.91 6.40
N GLY A 12 -1.90 -5.05 5.84
CA GLY A 12 -1.61 -6.37 6.41
C GLY A 12 -0.13 -6.78 6.31
N CYS A 13 0.65 -6.10 5.46
CA CYS A 13 2.08 -6.35 5.33
C CYS A 13 2.87 -5.65 6.44
N THR A 14 3.65 -6.40 7.21
CA THR A 14 4.57 -5.86 8.24
C THR A 14 5.99 -5.60 7.72
N PHE A 15 6.19 -5.67 6.40
CA PHE A 15 7.47 -5.46 5.72
C PHE A 15 8.58 -6.42 6.20
N VAL A 16 8.24 -7.71 6.41
CA VAL A 16 9.24 -8.77 6.69
C VAL A 16 10.23 -8.95 5.54
N GLY A 17 9.82 -8.72 4.29
CA GLY A 17 10.70 -8.69 3.12
C GLY A 17 11.01 -10.04 2.45
N TYR A 18 10.71 -11.17 3.10
CA TYR A 18 11.05 -12.50 2.57
C TYR A 18 10.45 -12.82 1.20
N CYS A 19 9.28 -12.23 0.86
CA CYS A 19 8.69 -12.37 -0.46
C CYS A 19 9.59 -11.87 -1.60
N SER A 20 10.43 -10.85 -1.35
CA SER A 20 11.40 -10.34 -2.32
C SER A 20 12.66 -11.19 -2.37
N GLU A 21 13.11 -11.74 -1.24
CA GLU A 21 14.27 -12.64 -1.21
C GLU A 21 14.02 -13.93 -2.01
N VAL A 22 12.80 -14.46 -1.96
CA VAL A 22 12.46 -15.75 -2.60
C VAL A 22 11.84 -15.61 -3.99
N CYS A 23 11.65 -14.40 -4.51
CA CYS A 23 10.95 -14.23 -5.78
C CYS A 23 11.78 -14.80 -6.94
N PRO A 24 11.35 -15.89 -7.61
CA PRO A 24 12.15 -16.56 -8.64
C PRO A 24 12.22 -15.78 -9.96
N LYS A 25 11.54 -14.63 -10.02
CA LYS A 25 11.49 -13.73 -11.17
C LYS A 25 12.21 -12.42 -10.90
N ASN A 26 12.93 -12.32 -9.79
CA ASN A 26 13.66 -11.11 -9.38
C ASN A 26 12.76 -9.88 -9.37
N VAL A 27 11.49 -10.06 -9.00
CA VAL A 27 10.58 -8.96 -8.69
C VAL A 27 10.74 -8.63 -7.21
N ASP A 28 10.57 -7.36 -6.87
CA ASP A 28 10.56 -6.89 -5.48
C ASP A 28 9.11 -6.60 -5.01
N PRO A 29 8.33 -7.65 -4.65
CA PRO A 29 6.98 -7.47 -4.14
C PRO A 29 6.94 -6.67 -2.83
N ALA A 30 7.95 -6.76 -1.96
CA ALA A 30 7.99 -5.97 -0.73
C ALA A 30 8.02 -4.47 -1.04
N ALA A 31 8.87 -4.02 -1.98
CA ALA A 31 8.88 -2.63 -2.42
C ALA A 31 7.55 -2.20 -3.03
N ALA A 32 6.94 -3.03 -3.87
CA ALA A 32 5.64 -2.73 -4.48
C ALA A 32 4.54 -2.52 -3.42
N VAL A 33 4.47 -3.40 -2.41
CA VAL A 33 3.51 -3.24 -1.31
C VAL A 33 3.79 -1.97 -0.50
N ASN A 34 5.05 -1.64 -0.25
CA ASN A 34 5.41 -0.44 0.50
C ASN A 34 5.12 0.86 -0.28
N GLN A 35 5.29 0.86 -1.61
CA GLN A 35 4.79 1.92 -2.47
C GLN A 35 3.26 2.03 -2.39
N GLY A 36 2.56 0.89 -2.36
CA GLY A 36 1.11 0.84 -2.12
C GLY A 36 0.69 1.50 -0.80
N LYS A 37 1.46 1.33 0.28
CA LYS A 37 1.22 2.04 1.55
C LYS A 37 1.37 3.55 1.42
N ILE A 38 2.36 4.03 0.67
CA ILE A 38 2.55 5.47 0.39
C ILE A 38 1.35 6.03 -0.36
N GLU A 39 0.89 5.35 -1.41
CA GLU A 39 -0.28 5.79 -2.17
C GLU A 39 -1.56 5.72 -1.34
N SER A 40 -1.73 4.68 -0.52
CA SER A 40 -2.84 4.59 0.44
C SER A 40 -2.82 5.74 1.46
N SER A 41 -1.65 6.11 1.95
CA SER A 41 -1.49 7.22 2.90
C SER A 41 -1.81 8.57 2.27
N LYS A 42 -1.40 8.79 1.01
CA LYS A 42 -1.77 9.99 0.25
C LYS A 42 -3.28 10.07 0.06
N ASP A 43 -3.91 8.97 -0.35
CA ASP A 43 -5.35 8.88 -0.53
C ASP A 43 -6.11 9.20 0.77
N PHE A 44 -5.63 8.66 1.90
CA PHE A 44 -6.16 8.98 3.23
C PHE A 44 -6.07 10.47 3.57
N VAL A 45 -4.88 11.09 3.37
CA VAL A 45 -4.68 12.51 3.66
C VAL A 45 -5.51 13.40 2.75
N ILE A 46 -5.58 13.06 1.45
CA ILE A 46 -6.43 13.78 0.49
C ILE A 46 -7.89 13.68 0.92
N ALA A 47 -8.38 12.49 1.28
CA ALA A 47 -9.76 12.32 1.74
C ALA A 47 -10.05 13.10 3.02
N MET A 48 -9.10 13.16 3.96
CA MET A 48 -9.23 13.94 5.20
C MET A 48 -9.32 15.46 4.94
N LEU A 49 -8.60 15.95 3.92
CA LEU A 49 -8.51 17.39 3.62
C LEU A 49 -9.46 17.84 2.50
N LYS A 50 -10.11 16.90 1.81
CA LYS A 50 -11.05 17.22 0.74
C LYS A 50 -12.25 17.92 1.37
N PRO A 51 -12.58 19.16 0.95
CA PRO A 51 -13.80 19.80 1.40
C PRO A 51 -15.01 18.97 0.94
N GLU A 52 -16.01 18.86 1.81
CA GLU A 52 -17.32 18.35 1.38
C GLU A 52 -17.84 19.30 0.30
N ASP A 53 -18.31 18.74 -0.82
CA ASP A 53 -18.89 19.55 -1.89
C ASP A 53 -20.05 20.37 -1.29
N ALA A 54 -19.93 21.70 -1.31
CA ALA A 54 -20.91 22.64 -0.75
C ALA A 54 -22.27 22.58 -1.47
#